data_AF-A0A934AYL5-F1
#
_entry.id   AF-A0A934AYL5-F1
#
_cell.length_a   1.000
_cell.length_b   1.000
_cell.length_c   1.000
_cell.angle_alpha   90.00
_cell.angle_beta   90.00
_cell.angle_gamma   90.00
#
_symmetry.space_group_name_H-M   'P 1'
#
loop_
_entity.id
_entity.type
_entity.pdbx_description
1 polymer ?
#
loop_
_entity_poly.entity_id
_entity_poly.type
_entity_poly.pdbx_seq_one_letter_code
_entity_poly.pdbx_strand_id
1 'polypeptide(L)'
;MLCMKGEAKPLKLFFAKQLGQDYSDKHLPTVYREVFSAHKISQNEKDTLAGTLNKFQSIVSFNFVPLSGPERHKLCTNISVMHDFKALEPIKSHLPQVYSEINKKAQVSDAGKLYLLDSIRGYQNV
;
A
#
# COMPACT_ATOMS: atom_id res chain seq x y z
N MET A 1 12.39 -8.72 -6.81
CA MET A 1 13.64 -8.79 -7.59
C MET A 1 13.93 -10.18 -8.16
N LEU A 2 13.58 -11.29 -7.51
CA LEU A 2 13.90 -12.65 -8.01
C LEU A 2 13.51 -12.89 -9.49
N CYS A 3 12.27 -12.54 -9.89
CA CYS A 3 11.85 -12.69 -11.28
C CYS A 3 12.66 -11.85 -12.27
N MET A 4 13.06 -10.63 -11.91
CA MET A 4 13.89 -9.78 -12.78
C MET A 4 15.31 -10.32 -12.94
N LYS A 5 15.80 -11.08 -11.95
CA LYS A 5 17.11 -11.74 -11.98
C LYS A 5 17.06 -13.12 -12.67
N GLY A 6 15.89 -13.56 -13.13
CA GLY A 6 15.72 -14.92 -13.66
C GLY A 6 15.74 -16.03 -12.59
N GLU A 7 15.66 -15.67 -11.31
CA GLU A 7 15.72 -16.60 -10.17
C GLU A 7 14.33 -17.11 -9.73
N ALA A 8 13.27 -16.60 -10.35
CA ALA A 8 11.90 -17.02 -10.11
C ALA A 8 11.05 -16.92 -11.39
N LYS A 9 10.11 -17.84 -11.56
CA LYS A 9 9.13 -17.81 -12.65
C LYS A 9 7.95 -16.91 -12.26
N PRO A 10 7.67 -15.81 -12.98
CA PRO A 10 6.46 -15.03 -12.77
C PRO A 10 5.24 -15.85 -13.21
N LEU A 11 4.16 -15.80 -12.43
CA LEU A 11 2.94 -16.55 -12.75
C LEU A 11 1.75 -15.64 -13.03
N LYS A 12 1.40 -14.74 -12.10
CA LYS A 12 0.19 -13.93 -12.21
C LYS A 12 0.36 -12.57 -11.58
N LEU A 13 -0.09 -11.54 -12.27
CA LEU A 13 -0.21 -10.17 -11.78
C LEU A 13 -1.70 -9.80 -11.74
N PHE A 14 -2.16 -9.27 -10.62
CA PHE A 14 -3.55 -8.87 -10.41
C PHE A 14 -3.61 -7.48 -9.80
N PHE A 15 -4.59 -6.70 -10.25
CA PHE A 15 -4.84 -5.34 -9.81
C PHE A 15 -6.24 -5.25 -9.21
N ALA A 16 -6.34 -4.64 -8.03
CA ALA A 16 -7.62 -4.32 -7.39
C ALA A 16 -7.64 -2.88 -6.89
N LYS A 17 -8.84 -2.32 -6.75
CA LYS A 17 -9.03 -0.96 -6.26
C LYS A 17 -9.12 -0.88 -4.73
N GLN A 18 -9.68 -1.89 -4.08
CA GLN A 18 -9.85 -1.89 -2.62
C GLN A 18 -9.65 -3.28 -2.02
N LEU A 19 -9.18 -3.31 -0.77
CA LEU A 19 -9.24 -4.48 0.11
C LEU A 19 -10.67 -4.56 0.65
N GLY A 20 -11.23 -5.76 0.81
CA GLY A 20 -12.64 -5.98 1.15
C GLY A 20 -13.15 -5.36 2.48
N GLN A 21 -12.32 -4.61 3.21
CA GLN A 21 -12.73 -3.78 4.34
C GLN A 21 -12.30 -2.33 4.10
N ASP A 22 -13.29 -1.41 4.13
CA ASP A 22 -13.04 0.01 4.06
C ASP A 22 -12.28 0.51 5.31
N TYR A 23 -11.36 1.45 5.11
CA TYR A 23 -10.75 2.18 6.20
C TYR A 23 -11.84 2.93 6.99
N SER A 24 -12.04 2.49 8.24
CA SER A 24 -12.67 3.24 9.33
C SER A 24 -11.63 3.43 10.44
N ASP A 25 -11.91 4.23 11.47
CA ASP A 25 -10.93 4.51 12.55
C ASP A 25 -10.26 3.26 13.14
N LYS A 26 -10.99 2.14 13.24
CA LYS A 26 -10.47 0.85 13.73
C LYS A 26 -9.58 0.11 12.72
N HIS A 27 -9.77 0.36 11.43
CA HIS A 27 -9.09 -0.33 10.33
C HIS A 27 -8.09 0.55 9.58
N LEU A 28 -7.95 1.82 9.96
CA LEU A 28 -6.90 2.68 9.44
C LEU A 28 -5.51 2.07 9.70
N PRO A 29 -4.57 2.17 8.75
CA PRO A 29 -3.21 1.71 8.95
C PRO A 29 -2.58 2.38 10.19
N THR A 30 -1.80 1.61 10.95
CA THR A 30 -1.23 2.04 12.25
C THR A 30 -0.54 3.39 12.16
N VAL A 31 0.22 3.63 11.10
CA VAL A 31 0.92 4.91 10.87
C VAL A 31 -0.02 6.13 10.91
N TYR A 32 -1.24 6.03 10.36
CA TYR A 32 -2.20 7.14 10.41
C TYR A 32 -2.80 7.27 11.81
N ARG A 33 -3.11 6.15 12.48
CA ARG A 33 -3.67 6.17 13.83
C ARG A 33 -2.71 6.82 14.83
N GLU A 34 -1.41 6.53 14.73
CA GLU A 34 -0.37 7.14 15.57
C GLU A 34 -0.28 8.64 15.33
N VAL A 35 -0.22 9.07 14.07
CA VAL A 35 -0.17 10.49 13.70
C VAL A 35 -1.40 11.24 14.20
N PHE A 36 -2.59 10.64 14.06
CA PHE A 36 -3.86 11.20 14.53
C PHE A 36 -4.00 11.25 16.04
N SER A 37 -3.27 10.40 16.77
CA SER A 37 -3.25 10.43 18.23
C SER A 37 -2.30 11.51 18.75
N ALA A 38 -1.23 11.79 18.00
CA ALA A 38 -0.26 12.83 18.33
C ALA A 38 -0.71 14.26 17.97
N HIS A 39 -1.64 14.40 17.02
CA HIS A 39 -2.13 15.70 16.54
C HIS A 39 -3.64 15.85 16.80
N LYS A 40 -4.09 17.05 17.17
CA LYS A 40 -5.52 17.35 17.41
C LYS A 40 -6.30 17.44 16.08
N ILE A 41 -6.42 16.33 15.37
CA ILE A 41 -7.21 16.21 14.15
C ILE A 41 -8.65 15.88 14.52
N SER A 42 -9.61 16.63 13.98
CA SER A 42 -11.04 16.44 14.26
C SER A 42 -11.56 15.14 13.63
N GLN A 43 -12.66 14.60 14.17
CA GLN A 43 -13.26 13.38 13.64
C GLN A 43 -13.64 13.50 12.16
N ASN A 44 -14.21 14.65 11.78
CA ASN A 44 -14.61 14.92 10.39
C ASN A 44 -13.40 14.86 9.43
N GLU A 45 -12.23 15.32 9.86
CA GLU A 45 -11.01 15.24 9.05
C GLU A 45 -10.47 13.81 8.95
N LYS A 46 -10.58 13.02 10.03
CA LYS A 46 -10.23 11.59 10.02
C LYS A 46 -11.12 10.82 9.05
N ASP A 47 -12.42 11.06 9.10
CA ASP A 47 -13.41 10.44 8.20
C ASP A 47 -13.15 10.85 6.74
N THR A 48 -12.84 12.13 6.51
CA THR A 48 -12.47 12.65 5.19
C THR A 48 -11.21 11.96 4.66
N LEU A 49 -10.15 11.85 5.48
CA LEU A 49 -8.92 11.18 5.07
C LEU A 49 -9.15 9.68 4.82
N ALA A 50 -9.93 9.01 5.67
CA ALA A 50 -10.25 7.60 5.48
C ALA A 50 -10.99 7.38 4.14
N GLY A 51 -11.94 8.25 3.82
CA GLY A 51 -12.63 8.26 2.53
C GLY A 51 -11.68 8.49 1.35
N THR A 52 -10.73 9.43 1.45
CA THR A 52 -9.76 9.65 0.36
C THR A 52 -8.77 8.49 0.24
N LEU A 53 -8.27 7.93 1.34
CA LEU A 53 -7.42 6.74 1.33
C LEU A 53 -8.13 5.57 0.65
N ASN A 54 -9.37 5.27 1.02
CA ASN A 54 -10.18 4.21 0.38
C ASN A 54 -10.38 4.46 -1.11
N LYS A 55 -10.68 5.70 -1.51
CA LYS A 55 -10.94 6.07 -2.91
C LYS A 55 -9.69 5.97 -3.79
N PHE A 56 -8.54 6.33 -3.24
CA PHE A 56 -7.27 6.41 -3.97
C PHE A 56 -6.34 5.22 -3.68
N GLN A 57 -6.90 4.12 -3.17
CA GLN A 57 -6.19 2.87 -2.98
C GLN A 57 -5.98 2.13 -4.31
N SER A 58 -4.87 1.41 -4.39
CA SER A 58 -4.59 0.46 -5.45
C SER A 58 -3.79 -0.71 -4.88
N ILE A 59 -4.20 -1.92 -5.23
CA ILE A 59 -3.60 -3.15 -4.75
C ILE A 59 -3.01 -3.88 -5.93
N VAL A 60 -1.76 -4.31 -5.77
CA VAL A 60 -1.07 -5.15 -6.73
C VAL A 60 -0.74 -6.47 -6.06
N SER A 61 -1.29 -7.56 -6.57
CA SER A 61 -0.93 -8.91 -6.15
C SER A 61 -0.08 -9.57 -7.23
N PHE A 62 1.10 -10.04 -6.85
CA PHE A 62 2.06 -10.69 -7.74
C PHE A 62 2.41 -12.07 -7.21
N ASN A 63 2.20 -13.08 -8.07
CA ASN A 63 2.46 -14.47 -7.79
C ASN A 63 3.66 -14.95 -8.60
N PHE A 64 4.57 -15.66 -7.94
CA PHE A 64 5.77 -16.22 -8.56
C PHE A 64 6.19 -17.51 -7.87
N VAL A 65 7.03 -18.30 -8.54
CA VAL A 65 7.64 -19.50 -7.98
C VAL A 65 9.16 -19.37 -8.04
N PRO A 66 9.87 -19.41 -6.89
CA PRO A 66 11.32 -19.45 -6.85
C PRO A 66 11.89 -20.69 -7.54
N LEU A 67 12.97 -20.52 -8.30
CA LEU A 67 13.65 -21.62 -8.98
C LEU A 67 14.69 -22.32 -8.10
N SER A 68 15.13 -21.67 -7.01
CA SER A 68 16.13 -22.13 -6.07
C SER A 68 15.80 -21.70 -4.63
N GLY A 69 16.56 -22.22 -3.66
CA GLY A 69 16.40 -21.89 -2.24
C GLY A 69 15.32 -22.69 -1.50
N PRO A 70 15.06 -22.36 -0.21
CA PRO A 70 14.13 -23.12 0.65
C PRO A 70 12.66 -23.06 0.19
N GLU A 71 12.30 -22.02 -0.55
CA GLU A 71 10.96 -21.79 -1.10
C GLU A 71 10.83 -22.29 -2.54
N ARG A 72 11.82 -23.05 -3.04
CA ARG A 72 11.77 -23.62 -4.38
C ARG A 72 10.47 -24.39 -4.59
N HIS A 73 9.84 -24.18 -5.73
CA HIS A 73 8.55 -24.78 -6.12
C HIS A 73 7.34 -24.34 -5.29
N LYS A 74 7.50 -23.47 -4.29
CA LYS A 74 6.36 -22.89 -3.56
C LYS A 74 5.76 -21.73 -4.33
N LEU A 75 4.43 -21.59 -4.25
CA LEU A 75 3.73 -20.43 -4.79
C LEU A 75 3.89 -19.27 -3.81
N CYS A 76 4.72 -18.30 -4.16
CA CYS A 76 4.92 -17.09 -3.38
C CYS A 76 4.01 -15.97 -3.90
N THR A 77 3.34 -15.28 -2.97
CA THR A 77 2.46 -14.15 -3.24
C THR A 77 2.99 -12.91 -2.54
N ASN A 78 3.18 -11.84 -3.31
CA ASN A 78 3.43 -10.49 -2.78
C ASN A 78 2.20 -9.63 -3.06
N ILE A 79 1.60 -9.06 -2.03
CA ILE A 79 0.51 -8.09 -2.13
C ILE A 79 1.08 -6.74 -1.70
N SER A 80 0.99 -5.75 -2.57
CA SER A 80 1.37 -4.37 -2.31
C SER A 80 0.12 -3.52 -2.22
N VAL A 81 -0.06 -2.83 -1.10
CA VAL A 81 -1.12 -1.84 -0.89
C VAL A 81 -0.51 -0.47 -1.11
N MET A 82 -1.00 0.22 -2.12
CA MET A 82 -0.51 1.53 -2.53
C MET A 82 -1.63 2.57 -2.47
N HIS A 83 -1.24 3.82 -2.32
CA HIS A 83 -2.13 4.97 -2.43
C HIS A 83 -1.60 5.97 -3.43
N ASP A 84 -2.51 6.63 -4.16
CA ASP A 84 -2.17 7.88 -4.82
C ASP A 84 -1.88 8.94 -3.76
N PHE A 85 -0.83 9.71 -3.98
CA PHE A 85 -0.40 10.82 -3.14
C PHE A 85 -1.53 11.84 -2.90
N LYS A 86 -2.45 12.01 -3.86
CA LYS A 86 -3.66 12.82 -3.72
C LYS A 86 -4.54 12.41 -2.54
N ALA A 87 -4.43 11.17 -2.05
CA ALA A 87 -5.13 10.72 -0.86
C ALA A 87 -4.81 11.58 0.37
N LEU A 88 -3.65 12.25 0.39
CA LEU A 88 -3.16 13.03 1.52
C LEU A 88 -3.51 14.52 1.46
N GLU A 89 -4.19 14.99 0.40
CA GLU A 89 -4.62 16.40 0.31
C GLU A 89 -5.38 16.89 1.55
N PRO A 90 -6.29 16.11 2.18
CA PRO A 90 -7.02 16.56 3.37
C PRO A 90 -6.13 16.93 4.57
N ILE A 91 -4.94 16.34 4.69
CA ILE A 91 -4.04 16.60 5.83
C ILE A 91 -2.91 17.56 5.51
N LYS A 92 -2.82 18.07 4.27
CA LYS A 92 -1.68 18.89 3.82
C LYS A 92 -1.44 20.14 4.65
N SER A 93 -2.50 20.82 5.08
CA SER A 93 -2.42 22.03 5.92
C SER A 93 -2.03 21.71 7.36
N HIS A 94 -2.52 20.60 7.91
CA HIS A 94 -2.31 20.20 9.30
C HIS A 94 -1.00 19.46 9.53
N LEU A 95 -0.53 18.72 8.52
CA LEU A 95 0.64 17.86 8.57
C LEU A 95 1.54 18.07 7.33
N PRO A 96 2.01 19.31 7.08
CA PRO A 96 2.80 19.62 5.89
C PRO A 96 4.10 18.82 5.81
N GLN A 97 4.70 18.48 6.97
CA GLN A 97 5.90 17.65 7.03
C GLN A 97 5.63 16.21 6.56
N VAL A 98 4.53 15.59 7.03
CA VAL A 98 4.14 14.23 6.60
C VAL A 98 3.86 14.22 5.10
N TYR A 99 3.12 15.20 4.61
CA TYR A 99 2.85 15.37 3.19
C TYR A 99 4.15 15.47 2.37
N SER A 100 5.11 16.29 2.82
CA SER A 100 6.41 16.46 2.15
C SER A 100 7.26 15.18 2.16
N GLU A 101 7.33 14.47 3.28
CA GLU A 101 8.13 13.24 3.38
C GLU A 101 7.56 12.10 2.53
N ILE A 102 6.24 11.98 2.44
CA ILE A 102 5.63 11.00 1.53
C ILE A 102 5.83 11.43 0.08
N ASN A 103 5.75 12.72 -0.23
CA ASN A 103 5.98 13.25 -1.59
C ASN A 103 7.36 12.89 -2.15
N LYS A 104 8.39 12.85 -1.28
CA LYS A 104 9.77 12.45 -1.63
C LYS A 104 9.90 10.96 -1.93
N LYS A 105 9.09 10.12 -1.29
CA LYS A 105 9.10 8.66 -1.44
C LYS A 105 8.15 8.16 -2.53
N ALA A 106 7.14 8.96 -2.88
CA ALA A 106 6.15 8.61 -3.89
C ALA A 106 6.75 8.72 -5.30
N GLN A 107 6.46 7.72 -6.13
CA GLN A 107 6.96 7.62 -7.50
C GLN A 107 5.87 7.97 -8.51
N VAL A 108 6.25 8.65 -9.59
CA VAL A 108 5.34 9.01 -10.68
C VAL A 108 5.21 7.82 -11.64
N SER A 109 3.97 7.53 -12.05
CA SER A 109 3.62 6.51 -13.02
C SER A 109 2.41 6.97 -13.84
N ASP A 110 2.06 6.22 -14.88
CA ASP A 110 0.86 6.47 -15.69
C ASP A 110 -0.44 6.35 -14.87
N ALA A 111 -0.42 5.60 -13.76
CA ALA A 111 -1.55 5.42 -12.86
C ALA A 111 -1.66 6.52 -11.79
N GLY A 112 -0.69 7.43 -11.70
CA GLY A 112 -0.63 8.49 -10.69
C GLY A 112 0.71 8.55 -9.96
N LYS A 113 0.78 9.41 -8.94
CA LYS A 113 1.95 9.51 -8.06
C LYS A 113 1.72 8.63 -6.85
N LEU A 114 2.31 7.44 -6.82
CA LEU A 114 1.96 6.38 -5.89
C LEU A 114 3.02 6.19 -4.82
N TYR A 115 2.61 5.85 -3.61
CA TYR A 115 3.50 5.37 -2.55
C TYR A 115 3.01 4.02 -2.02
N LEU A 116 3.98 3.18 -1.62
CA LEU A 116 3.69 1.93 -0.94
C LEU A 116 3.34 2.22 0.51
N LEU A 117 2.16 1.80 0.93
CA LEU A 117 1.74 1.89 2.32
C LEU A 117 2.15 0.63 3.08
N ASP A 118 1.81 -0.54 2.53
CA ASP A 118 2.03 -1.82 3.17
C ASP A 118 2.31 -2.92 2.13
N SER A 119 3.00 -3.96 2.57
CA SER A 119 3.24 -5.15 1.76
C SER A 119 3.07 -6.42 2.57
N ILE A 120 2.22 -7.31 2.06
CA ILE A 120 1.99 -8.63 2.64
C ILE A 120 2.73 -9.65 1.77
N ARG A 121 3.52 -10.51 2.39
CA ARG A 121 4.18 -11.63 1.72
C ARG A 121 3.72 -12.94 2.32
N GLY A 122 3.41 -13.90 1.47
CA GLY A 122 3.02 -15.24 1.88
C GLY A 122 3.48 -16.27 0.88
N TYR A 123 3.52 -17.52 1.32
CA TYR A 123 3.78 -18.67 0.46
C TYR A 123 2.78 -19.78 0.77
N GLN A 124 2.34 -20.48 -0.26
CA GLN A 124 1.58 -21.72 -0.12
C GLN A 124 2.52 -22.90 -0.36
N ASN A 125 2.47 -23.88 0.53
CA ASN A 125 3.04 -25.19 0.24
C ASN A 125 2.12 -25.84 -0.80
N VAL A 126 2.65 -26.07 -1.99
CA VAL A 126 1.98 -26.83 -3.06
C VAL A 126 2.44 -28.26 -2.99
#